data_AF-A0A0D1DYV7-F1
#
_entry.id   AF-A0A0D1DYV7-F1
#
_cell.length_a   1.000
_cell.length_b   1.000
_cell.length_c   1.000
_cell.angle_alpha   90.00
_cell.angle_beta   90.00
_cell.angle_gamma   90.00
#
_symmetry.space_group_name_H-M   'P 1'
#
loop_
_entity.id
_entity.type
_entity.pdbx_description
1 polymer ?
#
loop_
_entity_poly.entity_id
_entity_poly.type
_entity_poly.pdbx_seq_one_letter_code
_entity_poly.pdbx_strand_id
1 'polypeptide(L)'
;MPRKHARAQRGASNLNNDTAASKERHVQQSDSDTDEAGSTNSLVAYKDAVNLPAHQTKHLAELVYRFPSIDTSFRLMQRNYTNSTGSSLWLSSQILSSYLLHNYAVTHHKSSARSTRKRVLELGSGTGLLSLLMARLGWQVVATDIPPVLDSVLRPNIEIGLYQLFNSGAVAADQVHVCELDWTIPSEYWQWHSEFGLPSTSKQPPLEPSSSVSNQQSFDLIMTADTIYEPSLVHPLLSTISHLYRPQEDSHPTVLLALERRDPSHITEALRIASQEFSLAFKQVPAKRIRKIFDSLGDGSKWSRDDWEGIEIWKL
;
A
#
# COMPACT_ATOMS: atom_id res chain seq x y z
N MET A 1 13.91 76.73 -17.21
CA MET A 1 12.94 77.83 -17.08
C MET A 1 11.55 77.23 -17.18
N PRO A 2 10.58 77.54 -16.29
CA PRO A 2 10.68 77.91 -14.87
C PRO A 2 9.89 76.91 -13.97
N ARG A 3 10.30 76.59 -12.72
CA ARG A 3 10.09 77.33 -11.45
C ARG A 3 8.58 77.56 -11.17
N LYS A 4 7.97 77.23 -10.03
CA LYS A 4 8.35 77.47 -8.62
C LYS A 4 7.22 76.96 -7.67
N HIS A 5 7.60 76.51 -6.46
CA HIS A 5 7.08 76.83 -5.10
C HIS A 5 5.56 77.09 -4.86
N ALA A 6 4.93 76.86 -3.70
CA ALA A 6 5.36 76.76 -2.31
C ALA A 6 4.23 76.17 -1.42
N ARG A 7 4.63 75.92 -0.19
CA ARG A 7 3.97 75.39 1.02
C ARG A 7 3.04 76.41 1.73
N ALA A 8 2.27 75.86 2.68
CA ALA A 8 1.57 76.49 3.84
C ALA A 8 0.08 76.81 3.57
N GLN A 9 -0.89 76.65 4.48
CA GLN A 9 -1.01 76.82 5.95
C GLN A 9 -2.17 75.92 6.47
N ARG A 10 -2.08 75.24 7.62
CA ARG A 10 -2.50 75.64 9.00
C ARG A 10 -3.97 76.07 9.18
N GLY A 11 -4.61 75.46 10.20
CA GLY A 11 -5.67 76.06 11.03
C GLY A 11 -7.07 75.54 10.73
N ALA A 12 -7.59 74.54 11.44
CA ALA A 12 -8.27 74.65 12.74
C ALA A 12 -9.71 75.18 12.64
N SER A 13 -10.69 74.35 12.99
CA SER A 13 -11.80 74.74 13.88
C SER A 13 -12.60 73.51 14.32
N ASN A 14 -12.67 73.38 15.64
CA ASN A 14 -13.53 72.50 16.42
C ASN A 14 -15.01 72.68 16.09
N LEU A 15 -15.81 71.67 16.44
CA LEU A 15 -17.00 71.74 17.32
C LEU A 15 -17.44 70.27 17.55
N ASN A 16 -17.25 69.74 18.77
CA ASN A 16 -18.29 69.52 19.80
C ASN A 16 -19.49 68.76 19.24
N ASN A 17 -19.98 67.65 19.78
CA ASN A 17 -20.18 67.14 21.14
C ASN A 17 -20.86 65.76 20.89
N ASP A 18 -20.99 64.74 21.74
CA ASP A 18 -21.10 64.68 23.19
C ASP A 18 -21.09 63.18 23.61
N THR A 19 -20.63 62.93 24.84
CA THR A 19 -21.02 61.86 25.79
C THR A 19 -20.73 60.38 25.43
N ALA A 20 -19.77 59.68 26.07
CA ALA A 20 -19.72 59.18 27.47
C ALA A 20 -20.87 58.21 27.80
N ALA A 21 -20.72 57.01 28.37
CA ALA A 21 -19.68 56.40 29.22
C ALA A 21 -19.78 54.85 29.10
N SER A 22 -18.67 54.12 28.95
CA SER A 22 -17.89 53.44 30.00
C SER A 22 -18.62 52.34 30.79
N LYS A 23 -18.18 51.08 30.62
CA LYS A 23 -17.76 50.19 31.73
C LYS A 23 -17.18 48.87 31.24
N GLU A 24 -15.90 48.69 31.57
CA GLU A 24 -15.14 47.45 31.53
C GLU A 24 -15.66 46.43 32.56
N ARG A 25 -15.53 45.13 32.28
CA ARG A 25 -14.64 44.23 33.05
C ARG A 25 -14.53 42.81 32.50
N HIS A 26 -13.31 42.34 32.64
CA HIS A 26 -12.71 41.02 32.42
C HIS A 26 -13.46 39.86 33.09
N VAL A 27 -13.70 38.75 32.37
CA VAL A 27 -13.88 37.40 32.94
C VAL A 27 -13.23 36.38 32.00
N GLN A 28 -12.31 35.59 32.55
CA GLN A 28 -11.78 34.35 31.94
C GLN A 28 -12.89 33.32 31.83
N GLN A 29 -12.99 32.63 30.70
CA GLN A 29 -13.74 31.38 30.62
C GLN A 29 -12.99 30.37 29.75
N SER A 30 -12.45 29.37 30.43
CA SER A 30 -12.19 28.04 29.89
C SER A 30 -13.52 27.42 29.48
N ASP A 31 -13.61 26.86 28.29
CA ASP A 31 -14.47 25.70 28.05
C ASP A 31 -13.85 24.84 26.95
N SER A 32 -13.53 23.63 27.38
CA SER A 32 -13.25 22.45 26.58
C SER A 32 -14.54 22.00 25.91
N ASP A 33 -14.57 21.92 24.58
CA ASP A 33 -15.58 21.14 23.89
C ASP A 33 -14.93 20.26 22.82
N THR A 34 -15.10 18.96 23.09
CA THR A 34 -14.79 17.72 22.39
C THR A 34 -14.97 17.71 20.86
N ASP A 35 -13.89 17.37 20.16
CA ASP A 35 -13.83 16.93 18.76
C ASP A 35 -14.37 15.49 18.58
N GLU A 36 -15.67 15.26 18.81
CA GLU A 36 -16.30 13.92 18.63
C GLU A 36 -17.23 13.79 17.40
N ALA A 37 -17.23 14.77 16.47
CA ALA A 37 -18.11 14.74 15.30
C ALA A 37 -17.49 14.17 14.01
N GLY A 38 -16.19 13.84 14.00
CA GLY A 38 -15.46 13.42 12.78
C GLY A 38 -15.48 11.91 12.46
N SER A 39 -15.75 11.06 13.45
CA SER A 39 -15.54 9.61 13.32
C SER A 39 -16.73 8.88 12.69
N THR A 40 -17.95 9.25 13.06
CA THR A 40 -19.18 8.55 12.65
C THR A 40 -19.54 8.75 11.18
N ASN A 41 -19.25 9.93 10.62
CA ASN A 41 -19.64 10.26 9.24
C ASN A 41 -18.78 9.53 8.19
N SER A 42 -17.53 9.21 8.53
CA SER A 42 -16.63 8.44 7.65
C SER A 42 -17.07 6.98 7.51
N LEU A 43 -17.41 6.32 8.63
CA LEU A 43 -17.86 4.93 8.68
C LEU A 43 -19.17 4.69 7.90
N VAL A 44 -20.08 5.67 7.89
CA VAL A 44 -21.35 5.60 7.14
C VAL A 44 -21.09 5.67 5.63
N ALA A 45 -20.17 6.53 5.17
CA ALA A 45 -19.83 6.66 3.75
C ALA A 45 -19.21 5.38 3.13
N TYR A 46 -18.59 4.52 3.94
CA TYR A 46 -17.97 3.28 3.46
C TYR A 46 -18.92 2.09 3.38
N LYS A 47 -20.06 2.11 4.08
CA LYS A 47 -20.95 0.94 4.22
C LYS A 47 -21.54 0.48 2.88
N ASP A 48 -21.78 1.42 1.97
CA ASP A 48 -22.45 1.16 0.69
C ASP A 48 -21.48 1.12 -0.51
N ALA A 49 -20.17 1.24 -0.28
CA ALA A 49 -19.21 1.15 -1.37
C ALA A 49 -19.30 -0.22 -2.07
N VAL A 50 -19.20 -0.23 -3.41
CA VAL A 50 -19.22 -1.44 -4.23
C VAL A 50 -17.85 -1.60 -4.86
N ASN A 51 -17.25 -2.78 -4.71
CA ASN A 51 -16.03 -3.11 -5.43
C ASN A 51 -16.37 -3.26 -6.91
N LEU A 52 -15.74 -2.43 -7.75
CA LEU A 52 -15.81 -2.54 -9.20
C LEU A 52 -14.50 -3.14 -9.75
N PRO A 53 -14.54 -3.81 -10.93
CA PRO A 53 -13.32 -4.27 -11.58
C PRO A 53 -12.32 -3.14 -11.80
N ALA A 54 -11.03 -3.41 -11.58
CA ALA A 54 -9.97 -2.40 -11.63
C ALA A 54 -9.96 -1.60 -12.94
N HIS A 55 -10.30 -2.21 -14.08
CA HIS A 55 -10.36 -1.52 -15.37
C HIS A 55 -11.43 -0.41 -15.41
N GLN A 56 -12.48 -0.53 -14.59
CA GLN A 56 -13.56 0.47 -14.46
C GLN A 56 -13.21 1.57 -13.47
N THR A 57 -12.25 1.37 -12.58
CA THR A 57 -11.91 2.33 -11.53
C THR A 57 -10.64 3.12 -11.81
N LYS A 58 -9.91 2.83 -12.89
CA LYS A 58 -8.63 3.49 -13.19
C LYS A 58 -8.74 5.02 -13.21
N HIS A 59 -9.85 5.58 -13.70
CA HIS A 59 -10.05 7.03 -13.79
C HIS A 59 -10.28 7.73 -12.44
N LEU A 60 -10.59 6.99 -11.37
CA LEU A 60 -10.88 7.54 -10.06
C LEU A 60 -9.58 7.91 -9.34
N ALA A 61 -9.50 9.11 -8.76
CA ALA A 61 -8.36 9.50 -7.92
C ALA A 61 -8.33 8.75 -6.57
N GLU A 62 -9.48 8.23 -6.17
CA GLU A 62 -9.65 7.49 -4.93
C GLU A 62 -10.79 6.49 -5.07
N LEU A 63 -10.64 5.33 -4.44
CA LEU A 63 -11.69 4.34 -4.32
C LEU A 63 -11.71 3.70 -2.93
N VAL A 64 -12.83 3.09 -2.58
CA VAL A 64 -12.95 2.29 -1.35
C VAL A 64 -13.07 0.83 -1.77
N TYR A 65 -12.14 0.00 -1.31
CA TYR A 65 -12.18 -1.45 -1.53
C TYR A 65 -12.58 -2.18 -0.25
N ARG A 66 -13.58 -3.04 -0.32
CA ARG A 66 -14.18 -3.72 0.83
C ARG A 66 -13.83 -5.21 0.88
N PHE A 67 -13.71 -5.71 2.11
CA PHE A 67 -13.62 -7.11 2.48
C PHE A 67 -14.75 -7.45 3.46
N PRO A 68 -15.97 -7.74 2.98
CA PRO A 68 -17.13 -7.93 3.85
C PRO A 68 -16.97 -9.08 4.86
N SER A 69 -16.30 -10.17 4.49
CA SER A 69 -16.12 -11.36 5.34
C SER A 69 -15.24 -11.14 6.57
N ILE A 70 -14.51 -10.03 6.64
CA ILE A 70 -13.68 -9.63 7.79
C ILE A 70 -14.03 -8.23 8.30
N ASP A 71 -15.18 -7.69 7.87
CA ASP A 71 -15.69 -6.36 8.24
C ASP A 71 -14.60 -5.27 8.14
N THR A 72 -13.98 -5.15 6.96
CA THR A 72 -12.90 -4.19 6.75
C THR A 72 -13.01 -3.58 5.36
N SER A 73 -12.62 -2.31 5.25
CA SER A 73 -12.51 -1.61 3.98
C SER A 73 -11.29 -0.70 4.01
N PHE A 74 -10.68 -0.46 2.85
CA PHE A 74 -9.56 0.46 2.70
C PHE A 74 -9.90 1.52 1.67
N ARG A 75 -9.61 2.77 2.04
CA ARG A 75 -9.56 3.89 1.10
C ARG A 75 -8.21 3.85 0.39
N LEU A 76 -8.23 3.78 -0.93
CA LEU A 76 -7.05 3.71 -1.77
C LEU A 76 -7.02 4.91 -2.71
N MET A 77 -5.98 5.72 -2.60
CA MET A 77 -5.66 6.75 -3.58
C MET A 77 -4.99 6.11 -4.80
N GLN A 78 -5.29 6.67 -5.96
CA GLN A 78 -4.70 6.35 -7.25
C GLN A 78 -4.20 7.62 -7.93
N ARG A 79 -3.17 7.50 -8.78
CA ARG A 79 -2.65 8.62 -9.58
C ARG A 79 -2.60 8.21 -11.04
N ASN A 80 -3.31 8.97 -11.88
CA ASN A 80 -3.46 8.66 -13.31
C ASN A 80 -2.54 9.50 -14.21
N TYR A 81 -1.76 10.41 -13.62
CA TYR A 81 -0.88 11.35 -14.33
C TYR A 81 0.61 11.00 -14.23
N THR A 82 0.95 9.93 -13.52
CA THR A 82 2.33 9.47 -13.44
C THR A 82 2.62 8.57 -14.64
N ASN A 83 3.76 8.72 -15.31
CA ASN A 83 4.25 7.75 -16.30
C ASN A 83 4.58 6.36 -15.71
N SER A 84 4.15 6.10 -14.47
CA SER A 84 4.27 4.82 -13.78
C SER A 84 2.94 4.07 -13.85
N THR A 85 2.99 2.81 -14.28
CA THR A 85 1.86 1.90 -14.35
C THR A 85 1.42 1.42 -12.95
N GLY A 86 2.26 1.58 -11.91
CA GLY A 86 1.99 1.11 -10.54
C GLY A 86 1.00 1.95 -9.71
N SER A 87 0.57 3.10 -10.22
CA SER A 87 -0.18 4.10 -9.43
C SER A 87 -1.71 3.88 -9.36
N SER A 88 -2.22 2.77 -9.87
CA SER A 88 -3.65 2.42 -9.83
C SER A 88 -3.84 0.97 -9.40
N LEU A 89 -5.00 0.65 -8.83
CA LEU A 89 -5.33 -0.70 -8.39
C LEU A 89 -5.34 -1.66 -9.58
N TRP A 90 -4.70 -2.82 -9.43
CA TRP A 90 -4.63 -3.86 -10.45
C TRP A 90 -5.67 -4.95 -10.22
N LEU A 91 -6.16 -5.53 -11.31
CA LEU A 91 -7.19 -6.56 -11.27
C LEU A 91 -6.66 -7.82 -10.57
N SER A 92 -5.42 -8.22 -10.88
CA SER A 92 -4.78 -9.37 -10.21
C SER A 92 -4.68 -9.19 -8.71
N SER A 93 -4.51 -7.96 -8.20
CA SER A 93 -4.56 -7.68 -6.76
C SER A 93 -5.95 -7.94 -6.17
N GLN A 94 -7.04 -7.57 -6.88
CA GLN A 94 -8.41 -7.81 -6.41
C GLN A 94 -8.71 -9.32 -6.31
N ILE A 95 -8.31 -10.12 -7.30
CA ILE A 95 -8.52 -11.57 -7.28
C ILE A 95 -7.58 -12.26 -6.27
N LEU A 96 -6.29 -11.87 -6.23
CA LEU A 96 -5.33 -12.41 -5.27
C LEU A 96 -5.77 -12.12 -3.82
N SER A 97 -6.37 -10.96 -3.56
CA SER A 97 -6.88 -10.63 -2.22
C SER A 97 -7.90 -11.66 -1.70
N SER A 98 -8.79 -12.16 -2.56
CA SER A 98 -9.77 -13.19 -2.20
C SER A 98 -9.09 -14.56 -1.96
N TYR A 99 -8.06 -14.87 -2.74
CA TYR A 99 -7.24 -16.06 -2.52
C TYR A 99 -6.47 -16.00 -1.19
N LEU A 100 -5.86 -14.86 -0.87
CA LEU A 100 -5.17 -14.66 0.41
C LEU A 100 -6.16 -14.80 1.57
N LEU A 101 -7.33 -14.17 1.47
CA LEU A 101 -8.39 -14.26 2.47
C LEU A 101 -8.83 -15.71 2.71
N HIS A 102 -9.08 -16.48 1.65
CA HIS A 102 -9.45 -17.89 1.77
C HIS A 102 -8.40 -18.72 2.52
N ASN A 103 -7.12 -18.50 2.25
CA ASN A 103 -6.05 -19.37 2.77
C ASN A 103 -5.47 -18.89 4.10
N TYR A 104 -5.62 -17.61 4.44
CA TYR A 104 -4.92 -16.99 5.58
C TYR A 104 -5.83 -16.28 6.58
N ALA A 105 -7.14 -16.13 6.34
CA ALA A 105 -8.04 -15.52 7.33
C ALA A 105 -8.20 -16.35 8.62
N VAL A 106 -7.98 -17.66 8.55
CA VAL A 106 -8.19 -18.59 9.68
C VAL A 106 -7.05 -18.53 10.71
N THR A 107 -5.94 -17.83 10.44
CA THR A 107 -4.85 -17.65 11.40
C THR A 107 -5.18 -16.58 12.45
N HIS A 108 -6.28 -16.76 13.18
CA HIS A 108 -6.61 -15.98 14.38
C HIS A 108 -5.78 -16.47 15.59
N HIS A 109 -4.45 -16.40 15.49
CA HIS A 109 -3.67 -16.33 16.71
C HIS A 109 -3.61 -14.86 17.12
N LYS A 110 -4.29 -14.54 18.24
CA LYS A 110 -4.18 -13.25 18.96
C LYS A 110 -2.77 -13.06 19.56
N SER A 111 -1.71 -13.50 18.89
CA SER A 111 -0.36 -13.22 19.35
C SER A 111 -0.08 -11.75 19.02
N SER A 112 -0.19 -10.90 20.03
CA SER A 112 0.15 -9.48 19.92
C SER A 112 1.65 -9.26 19.72
N ALA A 113 2.48 -10.23 20.13
CA ALA A 113 3.94 -10.13 20.03
C ALA A 113 4.42 -10.15 18.57
N ARG A 114 5.27 -9.18 18.21
CA ARG A 114 5.92 -9.09 16.90
C ARG A 114 6.69 -10.35 16.51
N SER A 115 7.34 -11.00 17.47
CA SER A 115 8.22 -12.15 17.25
C SER A 115 7.51 -13.44 16.81
N THR A 116 6.19 -13.50 16.91
CA THR A 116 5.39 -14.70 16.56
C THR A 116 4.57 -14.53 15.29
N ARG A 117 4.58 -13.33 14.68
CA ARG A 117 3.87 -13.08 13.42
C ARG A 117 4.63 -13.68 12.25
N LYS A 118 3.88 -14.28 11.33
CA LYS A 118 4.43 -14.64 10.01
C LYS A 118 4.76 -13.38 9.21
N ARG A 119 5.82 -13.44 8.42
CA ARG A 119 6.33 -12.33 7.62
C ARG A 119 5.94 -12.48 6.16
N VAL A 120 5.42 -11.41 5.56
CA VAL A 120 5.12 -11.33 4.14
C VAL A 120 5.85 -10.16 3.49
N LEU A 121 6.41 -10.40 2.31
CA LEU A 121 6.97 -9.38 1.44
C LEU A 121 6.09 -9.23 0.19
N GLU A 122 5.65 -8.02 -0.11
CA GLU A 122 4.99 -7.66 -1.37
C GLU A 122 5.98 -6.95 -2.30
N LEU A 123 6.20 -7.52 -3.48
CA LEU A 123 6.99 -6.91 -4.56
C LEU A 123 6.06 -6.13 -5.49
N GLY A 124 6.35 -4.85 -5.73
CA GLY A 124 5.55 -4.02 -6.64
C GLY A 124 4.14 -3.79 -6.08
N SER A 125 4.07 -3.27 -4.86
CA SER A 125 2.83 -3.20 -4.08
C SER A 125 1.79 -2.24 -4.67
N GLY A 126 2.22 -1.30 -5.50
CA GLY A 126 1.34 -0.32 -6.13
C GLY A 126 0.52 0.45 -5.10
N THR A 127 -0.79 0.25 -5.11
CA THR A 127 -1.72 0.87 -4.14
C THR A 127 -1.60 0.34 -2.71
N GLY A 128 -0.98 -0.83 -2.48
CA GLY A 128 -0.83 -1.45 -1.17
C GLY A 128 -2.05 -2.24 -0.66
N LEU A 129 -3.03 -2.54 -1.52
CA LEU A 129 -4.24 -3.28 -1.12
C LEU A 129 -3.91 -4.64 -0.46
N LEU A 130 -3.01 -5.43 -1.06
CA LEU A 130 -2.67 -6.74 -0.52
C LEU A 130 -1.88 -6.61 0.78
N SER A 131 -0.93 -5.67 0.86
CA SER A 131 -0.22 -5.33 2.09
C SER A 131 -1.17 -4.99 3.24
N LEU A 132 -2.15 -4.11 3.03
CA LEU A 132 -3.14 -3.76 4.04
C LEU A 132 -4.02 -4.95 4.44
N LEU A 133 -4.43 -5.77 3.47
CA LEU A 133 -5.15 -7.01 3.76
C LEU A 133 -4.30 -7.94 4.64
N MET A 134 -3.06 -8.23 4.26
CA MET A 134 -2.22 -9.16 5.02
C MET A 134 -1.93 -8.66 6.43
N ALA A 135 -1.76 -7.34 6.62
CA ALA A 135 -1.68 -6.72 7.94
C ALA A 135 -2.95 -6.99 8.74
N ARG A 136 -4.13 -6.77 8.14
CA ARG A 136 -5.42 -7.07 8.76
C ARG A 136 -5.61 -8.55 9.10
N LEU A 137 -4.95 -9.46 8.36
CA LEU A 137 -4.93 -10.91 8.64
C LEU A 137 -3.88 -11.32 9.68
N GLY A 138 -3.18 -10.35 10.31
CA GLY A 138 -2.25 -10.58 11.42
C GLY A 138 -0.79 -10.83 11.02
N TRP A 139 -0.43 -10.57 9.75
CA TRP A 139 0.93 -10.75 9.27
C TRP A 139 1.78 -9.50 9.51
N GLN A 140 3.09 -9.71 9.68
CA GLN A 140 4.09 -8.65 9.61
C GLN A 140 4.42 -8.40 8.13
N VAL A 141 4.18 -7.19 7.65
CA VAL A 141 4.18 -6.88 6.22
C VAL A 141 5.34 -5.98 5.85
N VAL A 142 5.94 -6.28 4.70
CA VAL A 142 6.92 -5.43 4.01
C VAL A 142 6.36 -5.12 2.64
N ALA A 143 5.95 -3.88 2.43
CA ALA A 143 5.40 -3.39 1.17
C ALA A 143 6.51 -2.68 0.40
N THR A 144 6.84 -3.16 -0.81
CA THR A 144 7.92 -2.59 -1.61
C THR A 144 7.46 -2.08 -2.96
N ASP A 145 8.10 -1.00 -3.41
CA ASP A 145 7.96 -0.44 -4.76
C ASP A 145 9.12 0.53 -5.05
N ILE A 146 9.13 1.13 -6.25
CA ILE A 146 10.08 2.19 -6.64
C ILE A 146 9.60 3.58 -6.19
N PRO A 147 10.50 4.57 -6.00
CA PRO A 147 10.16 5.87 -5.40
C PRO A 147 8.94 6.59 -6.01
N PRO A 148 8.76 6.63 -7.36
CA PRO A 148 7.59 7.30 -7.95
C PRO A 148 6.24 6.75 -7.48
N VAL A 149 6.12 5.42 -7.33
CA VAL A 149 4.88 4.76 -6.85
C VAL A 149 4.82 4.82 -5.34
N LEU A 150 5.97 4.58 -4.71
CA LEU A 150 6.13 4.52 -3.28
C LEU A 150 5.67 5.84 -2.62
N ASP A 151 6.15 6.97 -3.13
CA ASP A 151 5.86 8.30 -2.60
C ASP A 151 4.46 8.81 -2.98
N SER A 152 3.96 8.48 -4.18
CA SER A 152 2.73 9.05 -4.70
C SER A 152 1.45 8.30 -4.32
N VAL A 153 1.54 6.99 -4.06
CA VAL A 153 0.38 6.14 -3.72
C VAL A 153 0.63 5.18 -2.57
N LEU A 154 1.74 4.43 -2.56
CA LEU A 154 1.88 3.30 -1.61
C LEU A 154 1.95 3.79 -0.17
N ARG A 155 2.93 4.65 0.16
CA ARG A 155 3.12 5.12 1.54
C ARG A 155 1.89 5.85 2.07
N PRO A 156 1.27 6.80 1.34
CA PRO A 156 0.05 7.44 1.80
C PRO A 156 -1.12 6.47 2.04
N ASN A 157 -1.30 5.45 1.18
CA ASN A 157 -2.34 4.44 1.37
C ASN A 157 -2.07 3.54 2.59
N ILE A 158 -0.81 3.12 2.79
CA ILE A 158 -0.42 2.34 3.96
C ILE A 158 -0.63 3.14 5.24
N GLU A 159 -0.22 4.41 5.29
CA GLU A 159 -0.39 5.27 6.47
C GLU A 159 -1.87 5.41 6.86
N ILE A 160 -2.74 5.73 5.91
CA ILE A 160 -4.19 5.89 6.15
C ILE A 160 -4.81 4.55 6.57
N GLY A 161 -4.52 3.47 5.84
CA GLY A 161 -5.08 2.15 6.13
C GLY A 161 -4.60 1.61 7.48
N LEU A 162 -3.32 1.78 7.81
CA LEU A 162 -2.75 1.34 9.08
C LEU A 162 -3.30 2.15 10.25
N TYR A 163 -3.47 3.47 10.09
CA TYR A 163 -4.13 4.31 11.09
C TYR A 163 -5.56 3.81 11.41
N GLN A 164 -6.34 3.47 10.39
CA GLN A 164 -7.68 2.89 10.56
C GLN A 164 -7.65 1.55 11.31
N LEU A 165 -6.74 0.65 10.92
CA LEU A 165 -6.60 -0.66 11.55
C LEU A 165 -6.09 -0.57 13.00
N PHE A 166 -5.17 0.35 13.27
CA PHE A 166 -4.61 0.56 14.60
C PHE A 166 -5.67 1.08 15.56
N ASN A 167 -6.46 2.08 15.15
CA ASN A 167 -7.52 2.66 15.97
C ASN A 167 -8.69 1.70 16.23
N SER A 168 -8.90 0.70 15.38
CA SER A 168 -9.86 -0.38 15.63
C SER A 168 -9.29 -1.52 16.49
N GLY A 169 -8.02 -1.43 16.91
CA GLY A 169 -7.33 -2.47 17.67
C GLY A 169 -7.01 -3.74 16.86
N ALA A 170 -7.08 -3.67 15.53
CA ALA A 170 -6.89 -4.82 14.65
C ALA A 170 -5.42 -5.17 14.38
N VAL A 171 -4.52 -4.19 14.49
CA VAL A 171 -3.08 -4.32 14.18
C VAL A 171 -2.21 -3.48 15.11
N ALA A 172 -0.90 -3.76 15.14
CA ALA A 172 0.08 -2.89 15.79
C ALA A 172 0.59 -1.78 14.84
N ALA A 173 1.08 -0.68 15.42
CA ALA A 173 1.55 0.49 14.67
C ALA A 173 2.79 0.20 13.78
N ASP A 174 3.57 -0.82 14.13
CA ASP A 174 4.78 -1.25 13.41
C ASP A 174 4.53 -2.43 12.47
N GLN A 175 3.27 -2.81 12.23
CA GLN A 175 2.96 -4.07 11.55
C GLN A 175 3.19 -4.04 10.03
N VAL A 176 3.26 -2.85 9.42
CA VAL A 176 3.56 -2.66 8.00
C VAL A 176 4.73 -1.72 7.85
N HIS A 177 5.76 -2.16 7.13
CA HIS A 177 6.88 -1.31 6.73
C HIS A 177 6.85 -1.10 5.22
N VAL A 178 7.06 0.15 4.80
CA VAL A 178 7.20 0.52 3.39
C VAL A 178 8.67 0.80 3.10
N CYS A 179 9.25 0.13 2.11
CA CYS A 179 10.62 0.38 1.70
C CYS A 179 10.80 0.36 0.19
N GLU A 180 11.82 1.08 -0.28
CA GLU A 180 12.19 1.10 -1.68
C GLU A 180 12.87 -0.22 -2.05
N LEU A 181 12.41 -0.86 -3.12
CA LEU A 181 13.08 -2.03 -3.70
C LEU A 181 12.97 -1.97 -5.23
N ASP A 182 14.03 -1.47 -5.86
CA ASP A 182 14.18 -1.47 -7.32
C ASP A 182 14.79 -2.81 -7.78
N TRP A 183 14.00 -3.62 -8.47
CA TRP A 183 14.43 -4.94 -8.94
C TRP A 183 15.62 -4.88 -9.92
N THR A 184 15.84 -3.73 -10.57
CA THR A 184 16.95 -3.54 -11.51
C THR A 184 18.29 -3.38 -10.81
N ILE A 185 18.27 -3.12 -9.49
CA ILE A 185 19.48 -3.03 -8.67
C ILE A 185 19.87 -4.45 -8.21
N PRO A 186 21.08 -4.92 -8.56
CA PRO A 186 21.55 -6.24 -8.16
C PRO A 186 21.56 -6.43 -6.63
N SER A 187 21.24 -7.64 -6.17
CA SER A 187 21.02 -7.96 -4.76
C SER A 187 22.24 -7.75 -3.84
N GLU A 188 23.45 -7.73 -4.41
CA GLU A 188 24.69 -7.41 -3.72
C GLU A 188 24.79 -5.94 -3.27
N TYR A 189 23.98 -5.05 -3.85
CA TYR A 189 23.91 -3.64 -3.48
C TYR A 189 22.73 -3.33 -2.55
N TRP A 190 21.93 -4.34 -2.18
CA TRP A 190 20.82 -4.14 -1.26
C TRP A 190 21.34 -3.89 0.15
N GLN A 191 20.70 -2.96 0.82
CA GLN A 191 20.87 -2.74 2.25
C GLN A 191 19.80 -3.55 2.99
N TRP A 192 20.16 -4.08 4.15
CA TRP A 192 19.25 -4.82 5.01
C TRP A 192 19.06 -4.05 6.31
N HIS A 193 17.82 -3.71 6.65
CA HIS A 193 17.52 -3.03 7.90
C HIS A 193 17.93 -3.94 9.08
N SER A 194 18.81 -3.45 9.95
CA SER A 194 19.41 -4.25 11.04
C SER A 194 18.38 -4.82 12.03
N GLU A 195 17.35 -4.04 12.36
CA GLU A 195 16.30 -4.47 13.31
C GLU A 195 15.21 -5.36 12.70
N PHE A 196 14.87 -5.14 11.43
CA PHE A 196 13.67 -5.68 10.80
C PHE A 196 13.96 -6.66 9.66
N GLY A 197 15.22 -6.80 9.25
CA GLY A 197 15.64 -7.69 8.15
C GLY A 197 14.92 -7.38 6.84
N LEU A 198 14.79 -6.08 6.51
CA LEU A 198 14.06 -5.62 5.32
C LEU A 198 15.04 -5.31 4.19
N PRO A 199 14.81 -5.83 2.96
CA PRO A 199 15.63 -5.43 1.81
C PRO A 199 15.27 -4.00 1.39
N SER A 200 16.28 -3.20 1.05
CA SER A 200 16.07 -1.91 0.40
C SER A 200 17.19 -1.53 -0.57
N THR A 201 16.83 -0.84 -1.64
CA THR A 201 17.75 -0.23 -2.61
C THR A 201 18.00 1.25 -2.36
N SER A 202 17.36 1.83 -1.34
CA SER A 202 17.49 3.25 -1.06
C SER A 202 18.92 3.58 -0.65
N LYS A 203 19.47 4.66 -1.20
CA LYS A 203 20.80 5.18 -0.86
C LYS A 203 20.75 5.88 0.50
N GLN A 204 20.56 5.14 1.59
CA GLN A 204 20.81 5.70 2.91
C GLN A 204 22.33 5.81 3.14
N PRO A 205 22.80 6.83 3.90
CA PRO A 205 24.19 6.91 4.31
C PRO A 205 24.55 5.60 5.03
N PRO A 206 25.76 5.06 4.80
CA PRO A 206 26.15 3.80 5.43
C PRO A 206 25.98 3.92 6.93
N LEU A 207 25.09 3.11 7.50
CA LEU A 207 25.06 2.89 8.92
C LEU A 207 26.45 2.38 9.30
N GLU A 208 27.04 2.97 10.35
CA GLU A 208 28.29 2.49 10.96
C GLU A 208 28.25 0.96 11.04
N PRO A 209 29.36 0.26 10.72
CA PRO A 209 29.37 -1.19 10.63
C PRO A 209 28.93 -1.80 11.97
N SER A 210 27.65 -2.13 12.08
CA SER A 210 27.12 -2.79 13.26
C SER A 210 27.68 -4.20 13.24
N SER A 211 28.48 -4.50 14.26
CA SER A 211 28.93 -5.83 14.64
C SER A 211 27.83 -6.85 14.39
N SER A 212 28.11 -7.81 13.49
CA SER A 212 27.24 -8.93 13.09
C SER A 212 25.82 -8.55 12.67
N VAL A 213 25.56 -8.56 11.36
CA VAL A 213 24.18 -8.66 10.83
C VAL A 213 23.59 -9.97 11.34
N SER A 214 22.86 -9.90 12.45
CA SER A 214 22.19 -11.05 13.03
C SER A 214 20.98 -11.38 12.16
N ASN A 215 21.14 -12.37 11.29
CA ASN A 215 20.14 -13.07 10.49
C ASN A 215 19.31 -12.20 9.55
N GLN A 216 19.59 -12.35 8.25
CA GLN A 216 18.63 -12.07 7.18
C GLN A 216 17.32 -12.82 7.49
N GLN A 217 16.33 -12.14 8.09
CA GLN A 217 15.11 -12.78 8.52
C GLN A 217 14.34 -13.32 7.30
N SER A 218 13.91 -14.59 7.37
CA SER A 218 13.09 -15.23 6.33
C SER A 218 11.72 -14.58 6.20
N PHE A 219 11.21 -14.58 4.97
CA PHE A 219 9.78 -14.40 4.73
C PHE A 219 9.11 -15.77 4.74
N ASP A 220 7.87 -15.84 5.24
CA ASP A 220 7.01 -17.02 5.11
C ASP A 220 6.27 -17.00 3.76
N LEU A 221 5.99 -15.78 3.27
CA LEU A 221 5.27 -15.52 2.03
C LEU A 221 5.93 -14.38 1.25
N ILE A 222 6.12 -14.57 -0.03
CA ILE A 222 6.42 -13.50 -0.99
C ILE A 222 5.25 -13.43 -1.95
N MET A 223 4.73 -12.23 -2.20
CA MET A 223 3.61 -12.04 -3.11
C MET A 223 3.85 -10.90 -4.09
N THR A 224 3.28 -11.03 -5.27
CA THR A 224 3.32 -10.01 -6.31
C THR A 224 2.11 -10.13 -7.23
N ALA A 225 1.62 -9.01 -7.76
CA ALA A 225 0.45 -8.96 -8.63
C ALA A 225 0.68 -8.03 -9.84
N ASP A 226 0.43 -8.53 -11.04
CA ASP A 226 0.58 -7.81 -12.32
C ASP A 226 1.97 -7.16 -12.53
N THR A 227 3.03 -7.85 -12.10
CA THR A 227 4.42 -7.37 -12.26
C THR A 227 5.15 -7.90 -13.49
N ILE A 228 4.50 -8.73 -14.30
CA ILE A 228 5.00 -9.20 -15.60
C ILE A 228 4.26 -8.43 -16.70
N TYR A 229 4.69 -7.19 -16.95
CA TYR A 229 4.08 -6.30 -17.93
C TYR A 229 5.09 -5.68 -18.92
N GLU A 230 6.38 -5.68 -18.56
CA GLU A 230 7.46 -5.06 -19.32
C GLU A 230 8.57 -6.11 -19.51
N PRO A 231 8.92 -6.49 -20.76
CA PRO A 231 9.94 -7.50 -21.04
C PRO A 231 11.28 -7.26 -20.35
N SER A 232 11.72 -6.00 -20.29
CA SER A 232 12.99 -5.65 -19.66
C SER A 232 13.03 -5.90 -18.14
N LEU A 233 11.87 -6.01 -17.48
CA LEU A 233 11.77 -6.24 -16.03
C LEU A 233 11.66 -7.72 -15.64
N VAL A 234 11.49 -8.65 -16.59
CA VAL A 234 11.37 -10.08 -16.30
C VAL A 234 12.59 -10.63 -15.57
N HIS A 235 13.80 -10.43 -16.12
CA HIS A 235 15.03 -10.91 -15.47
C HIS A 235 15.29 -10.22 -14.11
N PRO A 236 15.18 -8.88 -13.97
CA PRO A 236 15.25 -8.19 -12.68
C PRO A 236 14.30 -8.77 -11.61
N LEU A 237 13.02 -8.95 -11.95
CA LEU A 237 12.01 -9.50 -11.04
C LEU A 237 12.33 -10.94 -10.64
N LEU A 238 12.68 -11.81 -11.60
CA LEU A 238 12.98 -13.21 -11.32
C LEU A 238 14.27 -13.39 -10.54
N SER A 239 15.28 -12.54 -10.78
CA SER A 239 16.50 -12.48 -9.98
C SER A 239 16.20 -12.10 -8.53
N THR A 240 15.35 -11.09 -8.34
CA THR A 240 14.84 -10.65 -7.02
C THR A 240 14.13 -11.80 -6.30
N ILE A 241 13.17 -12.46 -6.95
CA ILE A 241 12.43 -13.59 -6.38
C ILE A 241 13.38 -14.75 -6.06
N SER A 242 14.32 -15.08 -6.96
CA SER A 242 15.28 -16.17 -6.76
C SER A 242 16.22 -15.91 -5.57
N HIS A 243 16.69 -14.67 -5.40
CA HIS A 243 17.48 -14.28 -4.24
C HIS A 243 16.69 -14.45 -2.93
N LEU A 244 15.42 -14.06 -2.92
CA LEU A 244 14.55 -14.10 -1.74
C LEU A 244 13.99 -15.51 -1.45
N TYR A 245 13.90 -16.37 -2.46
CA TYR A 245 13.39 -17.74 -2.36
C TYR A 245 14.43 -18.75 -1.85
N ARG A 246 15.67 -18.33 -1.58
CA ARG A 246 16.74 -19.23 -1.13
C ARG A 246 16.33 -20.01 0.15
N PRO A 247 16.74 -21.29 0.26
CA PRO A 247 16.40 -22.09 1.42
C PRO A 247 16.93 -21.46 2.71
N GLN A 248 16.09 -21.41 3.75
CA GLN A 248 16.52 -21.06 5.11
C GLN A 248 16.38 -22.29 6.00
N GLU A 249 17.52 -22.79 6.50
CA GLU A 249 17.78 -23.91 7.44
C GLU A 249 16.88 -25.17 7.37
N ASP A 250 15.55 -25.07 7.18
CA ASP A 250 14.61 -26.17 6.92
C ASP A 250 13.34 -25.81 6.08
N SER A 251 13.21 -24.59 5.50
CA SER A 251 12.02 -24.24 4.68
C SER A 251 12.27 -23.16 3.62
N HIS A 252 11.37 -23.10 2.64
CA HIS A 252 11.30 -22.03 1.63
C HIS A 252 10.04 -21.18 1.84
N PRO A 253 10.10 -19.85 1.57
CA PRO A 253 8.90 -19.04 1.50
C PRO A 253 7.96 -19.59 0.43
N THR A 254 6.65 -19.54 0.68
CA THR A 254 5.69 -19.65 -0.43
C THR A 254 5.81 -18.41 -1.30
N VAL A 255 5.84 -18.56 -2.63
CA VAL A 255 5.79 -17.41 -3.55
C VAL A 255 4.47 -17.43 -4.31
N LEU A 256 3.73 -16.32 -4.29
CA LEU A 256 2.51 -16.12 -5.05
C LEU A 256 2.71 -15.04 -6.11
N LEU A 257 2.50 -15.41 -7.37
CA LEU A 257 2.52 -14.52 -8.52
C LEU A 257 1.11 -14.50 -9.13
N ALA A 258 0.39 -13.39 -8.98
CA ALA A 258 -0.87 -13.18 -9.67
C ALA A 258 -0.64 -12.32 -10.91
N LEU A 259 -1.28 -12.66 -12.02
CA LEU A 259 -1.15 -11.91 -13.28
C LEU A 259 -2.41 -12.03 -14.14
N GLU A 260 -2.64 -11.03 -14.98
CA GLU A 260 -3.59 -11.09 -16.08
C GLU A 260 -2.88 -11.51 -17.37
N ARG A 261 -3.41 -12.53 -18.08
CA ARG A 261 -2.80 -13.07 -19.30
C ARG A 261 -3.01 -12.19 -20.55
N ARG A 262 -2.58 -10.92 -20.47
CA ARG A 262 -2.75 -9.89 -21.52
C ARG A 262 -1.95 -10.16 -22.79
N ASP A 263 -0.69 -10.59 -22.63
CA ASP A 263 0.16 -11.08 -23.71
C ASP A 263 0.55 -12.54 -23.39
N PRO A 264 -0.16 -13.53 -23.97
CA PRO A 264 0.12 -14.93 -23.72
C PRO A 264 1.54 -15.35 -24.05
N SER A 265 2.17 -14.74 -25.07
CA SER A 265 3.51 -15.11 -25.52
C SER A 265 4.56 -14.61 -24.52
N HIS A 266 4.47 -13.34 -24.11
CA HIS A 266 5.34 -12.73 -23.12
C HIS A 266 5.26 -13.45 -21.78
N ILE A 267 4.05 -13.77 -21.31
CA ILE A 267 3.84 -14.42 -20.01
C ILE A 267 4.33 -15.87 -20.02
N THR A 268 4.09 -16.60 -21.11
CA THR A 268 4.61 -17.97 -21.26
C THR A 268 6.14 -17.97 -21.26
N GLU A 269 6.75 -16.99 -21.93
CA GLU A 269 8.20 -16.85 -21.94
C GLU A 269 8.77 -16.46 -20.58
N ALA A 270 8.14 -15.53 -19.86
CA ALA A 270 8.56 -15.16 -18.51
C ALA A 270 8.52 -16.37 -17.54
N LEU A 271 7.47 -17.20 -17.61
CA LEU A 271 7.37 -18.43 -16.82
C LEU A 271 8.40 -19.49 -17.24
N ARG A 272 8.74 -19.57 -18.54
CA ARG A 272 9.82 -20.43 -19.06
C ARG A 272 11.17 -19.98 -18.48
N ILE A 273 11.50 -18.68 -18.56
CA ILE A 273 12.72 -18.10 -18.00
C ILE A 273 12.80 -18.37 -16.49
N ALA A 274 11.71 -18.15 -15.76
CA ALA A 274 11.61 -18.44 -14.33
C ALA A 274 12.04 -19.88 -14.02
N SER A 275 11.49 -20.84 -14.74
CA SER A 275 11.78 -22.26 -14.53
C SER A 275 13.20 -22.66 -14.99
N GLN A 276 13.66 -22.19 -16.15
CA GLN A 276 14.87 -22.70 -16.79
C GLN A 276 16.15 -21.97 -16.35
N GLU A 277 16.05 -20.68 -16.03
CA GLU A 277 17.23 -19.85 -15.73
C GLU A 277 17.33 -19.54 -14.23
N PHE A 278 16.20 -19.42 -13.53
CA PHE A 278 16.16 -19.06 -12.12
C PHE A 278 15.76 -20.21 -11.19
N SER A 279 15.47 -21.41 -11.72
CA SER A 279 14.97 -22.57 -10.97
C SER A 279 13.67 -22.31 -10.19
N LEU A 280 12.85 -21.38 -10.67
CA LEU A 280 11.54 -21.01 -10.10
C LEU A 280 10.43 -21.72 -10.89
N ALA A 281 10.20 -23.00 -10.58
CA ALA A 281 9.19 -23.83 -11.23
C ALA A 281 7.75 -23.55 -10.71
N PHE A 282 7.22 -22.38 -11.05
CA PHE A 282 5.87 -21.97 -10.66
C PHE A 282 4.79 -22.95 -11.17
N LYS A 283 3.81 -23.24 -10.32
CA LYS A 283 2.64 -24.06 -10.63
C LYS A 283 1.37 -23.23 -10.57
N GLN A 284 0.59 -23.25 -11.65
CA GLN A 284 -0.69 -22.55 -11.69
C GLN A 284 -1.67 -23.17 -10.69
N VAL A 285 -2.31 -22.32 -9.89
CA VAL A 285 -3.47 -22.71 -9.09
C VAL A 285 -4.64 -22.96 -10.05
N PRO A 286 -5.37 -24.09 -9.94
CA PRO A 286 -6.43 -24.41 -10.88
C PRO A 286 -7.47 -23.28 -11.02
N ALA A 287 -7.73 -22.84 -12.26
CA ALA A 287 -8.63 -21.72 -12.52
C ALA A 287 -10.03 -21.91 -11.89
N LYS A 288 -10.55 -23.15 -11.89
CA LYS A 288 -11.83 -23.48 -11.23
C LYS A 288 -11.81 -23.19 -9.72
N ARG A 289 -10.66 -23.37 -9.05
CA ARG A 289 -10.49 -23.05 -7.62
C ARG A 289 -10.48 -21.55 -7.42
N ILE A 290 -9.74 -20.79 -8.24
CA ILE A 290 -9.73 -19.32 -8.18
C ILE A 290 -11.13 -18.78 -8.38
N ARG A 291 -11.87 -19.29 -9.39
CA ARG A 291 -13.25 -18.88 -9.63
C ARG A 291 -14.16 -19.10 -8.44
N LYS A 292 -14.14 -20.31 -7.88
CA LYS A 292 -14.96 -20.64 -6.69
C LYS A 292 -14.65 -19.71 -5.52
N ILE A 293 -13.37 -19.42 -5.28
CA ILE A 293 -12.95 -18.53 -4.20
C ILE A 293 -13.45 -17.11 -4.46
N PHE A 294 -13.21 -16.55 -5.64
CA PHE A 294 -13.60 -15.18 -5.97
C PHE A 294 -15.12 -14.99 -5.99
N ASP A 295 -15.89 -15.98 -6.44
CA ASP A 295 -17.36 -15.98 -6.35
C ASP A 295 -17.85 -15.98 -4.89
N SER A 296 -17.11 -16.59 -3.96
CA SER A 296 -17.53 -16.76 -2.57
C SER A 296 -17.08 -15.66 -1.61
N LEU A 297 -15.87 -15.12 -1.82
CA LEU A 297 -15.21 -14.19 -0.89
C LEU A 297 -14.89 -12.83 -1.50
N GLY A 298 -14.88 -12.74 -2.83
CA GLY A 298 -14.75 -11.48 -3.56
C GLY A 298 -16.09 -11.07 -4.16
N ASP A 299 -16.04 -10.55 -5.39
CA ASP A 299 -17.21 -10.05 -6.12
C ASP A 299 -17.46 -10.81 -7.43
N GLY A 300 -16.91 -12.03 -7.57
CA GLY A 300 -17.01 -12.83 -8.79
C GLY A 300 -18.43 -13.22 -9.19
N SER A 301 -19.37 -13.26 -8.24
CA SER A 301 -20.80 -13.50 -8.52
C SER A 301 -21.54 -12.25 -8.99
N LYS A 302 -20.95 -11.06 -8.83
CA LYS A 302 -21.56 -9.76 -9.18
C LYS A 302 -20.98 -9.17 -10.47
N TRP A 303 -19.72 -9.46 -10.76
CA TRP A 303 -19.04 -9.00 -11.97
C TRP A 303 -19.34 -9.89 -13.18
N SER A 304 -19.15 -9.36 -14.38
CA SER A 304 -19.14 -10.19 -15.60
C SER A 304 -17.98 -11.18 -15.53
N ARG A 305 -18.12 -12.33 -16.19
CA ARG A 305 -17.01 -13.30 -16.30
C ARG A 305 -15.86 -12.74 -17.14
N ASP A 306 -16.18 -11.90 -18.11
CA ASP A 306 -15.21 -11.26 -18.99
C ASP A 306 -14.37 -10.21 -18.23
N ASP A 307 -14.89 -9.65 -17.13
CA ASP A 307 -14.20 -8.61 -16.35
C ASP A 307 -12.89 -9.09 -15.70
N TRP A 308 -12.72 -10.40 -15.57
CA TRP A 308 -11.57 -11.05 -14.92
C TRP A 308 -11.19 -12.38 -15.56
N GLU A 309 -11.58 -12.55 -16.82
CA GLU A 309 -11.06 -13.62 -17.65
C GLU A 309 -9.54 -13.47 -17.81
N GLY A 310 -8.82 -14.60 -17.84
CA GLY A 310 -7.37 -14.59 -18.02
C GLY A 310 -6.55 -14.26 -16.76
N ILE A 311 -7.17 -13.99 -15.61
CA ILE A 311 -6.45 -13.85 -14.35
C ILE A 311 -5.96 -15.23 -13.85
N GLU A 312 -4.68 -15.30 -13.52
CA GLU A 312 -3.99 -16.50 -13.05
C GLU A 312 -3.31 -16.23 -11.72
N ILE A 313 -3.24 -17.26 -10.87
CA ILE A 313 -2.39 -17.26 -9.67
C ILE A 313 -1.44 -18.44 -9.82
N TRP A 314 -0.15 -18.15 -9.71
CA TRP A 314 0.94 -19.10 -9.77
C TRP A 314 1.59 -19.19 -8.39
N LYS A 315 1.91 -20.41 -7.98
CA LYS A 315 2.51 -20.71 -6.68
C LYS A 315 3.85 -21.43 -6.87
N LEU A 316 4.86 -20.99 -6.13
CA LEU A 316 6.08 -21.74 -5.86
C LEU A 316 5.93 -22.46 -4.51
#